data_AF-A0A0V0GU76-F1
#
_entry.id   AF-A0A0V0GU76-F1
#
_cell.length_a   1.000
_cell.length_b   1.000
_cell.length_c   1.000
_cell.angle_alpha   90.00
_cell.angle_beta   90.00
_cell.angle_gamma   90.00
#
_symmetry.space_group_name_H-M   'P 1'
#
loop_
_entity.id
_entity.type
_entity.pdbx_description
1 polymer ?
#
loop_
_entity_poly.entity_id
_entity_poly.type
_entity_poly.pdbx_seq_one_letter_code
_entity_poly.pdbx_strand_id
1 'polypeptide(L)'
;MIGDSENVAGVKIWKVNTENFECEELGEMPAALIQKVKSETYGVSSISVCLAGDYAYMSKSSEMAEEIVGCEFKNDGGLRWWSMKNEAAGDGNRSQRVVFSCSVIGLGDLQRAMLLE
;
A
#
# COMPACT_ATOMS: atom_id res chain seq x y z
N MET A 1 -11.40 7.61 -0.73
CA MET A 1 -12.11 6.31 -0.76
C MET A 1 -13.51 6.55 -1.30
N ILE A 2 -14.10 5.58 -1.97
CA ILE A 2 -15.49 5.63 -2.48
C ILE A 2 -16.34 4.73 -1.58
N GLY A 3 -17.54 5.18 -1.23
CA GLY A 3 -18.43 4.47 -0.31
C GLY A 3 -18.29 4.96 1.13
N ASP A 4 -18.87 4.21 2.07
CA ASP A 4 -18.79 4.49 3.50
C ASP A 4 -17.65 3.71 4.17
N SER A 5 -17.37 4.02 5.44
CA SER A 5 -16.27 3.39 6.19
C SER A 5 -16.46 1.89 6.44
N GLU A 6 -17.71 1.43 6.48
CA GLU A 6 -18.06 0.01 6.70
C GLU A 6 -18.07 -0.76 5.37
N ASN A 7 -18.26 -0.06 4.25
CA ASN A 7 -18.43 -0.60 2.91
C ASN A 7 -17.72 0.29 1.86
N VAL A 8 -16.39 0.28 1.91
CA VAL A 8 -15.58 0.93 0.87
C VAL A 8 -15.79 0.19 -0.45
N ALA A 9 -16.39 0.87 -1.42
CA ALA A 9 -16.62 0.40 -2.77
C ALA A 9 -15.35 0.46 -3.62
N GLY A 10 -14.46 1.43 -3.36
CA GLY A 10 -13.22 1.55 -4.10
C GLY A 10 -12.22 2.59 -3.56
N VAL A 11 -11.03 2.57 -4.15
CA VAL A 11 -9.92 3.49 -3.83
C VAL A 11 -9.50 4.19 -5.12
N LYS A 12 -9.48 5.53 -5.10
CA LYS A 12 -9.02 6.36 -6.21
C LYS A 12 -7.79 7.14 -5.82
N ILE A 13 -6.90 7.35 -6.78
CA ILE A 13 -5.77 8.25 -6.66
C ILE A 13 -6.12 9.54 -7.39
N TRP A 14 -5.91 10.66 -6.71
CA TRP A 14 -6.18 12.00 -7.20
C TRP A 14 -4.89 12.81 -7.21
N LYS A 15 -4.70 13.58 -8.27
CA LYS A 15 -3.73 14.66 -8.32
C LYS A 15 -4.41 15.92 -7.81
N VAL A 16 -3.89 16.48 -6.71
CA VAL A 16 -4.44 17.69 -6.10
C VAL A 16 -3.51 18.85 -6.44
N ASN A 17 -4.04 19.87 -7.10
CA ASN A 17 -3.36 21.14 -7.23
C ASN A 17 -3.44 21.90 -5.91
N THR A 18 -2.30 22.17 -5.29
CA THR A 18 -2.23 22.79 -3.95
C THR A 18 -2.49 24.29 -3.95
N GLU A 19 -2.48 24.95 -5.11
CA GLU A 19 -2.71 26.39 -5.24
C GLU A 19 -4.20 26.72 -5.34
N ASN A 20 -4.94 25.95 -6.14
CA ASN A 20 -6.35 26.19 -6.42
C ASN A 20 -7.29 25.08 -5.91
N PHE A 21 -6.74 24.03 -5.30
CA PHE A 21 -7.46 22.86 -4.76
C PHE A 21 -8.24 22.06 -5.82
N GLU A 22 -7.94 22.24 -7.11
CA GLU A 22 -8.51 21.40 -8.16
C GLU A 22 -7.99 19.97 -8.04
N CYS A 23 -8.90 19.03 -8.23
CA CYS A 23 -8.61 17.60 -8.14
C CYS A 23 -8.81 16.96 -9.52
N GLU A 24 -7.77 16.31 -10.02
CA GLU A 24 -7.80 15.49 -11.23
C GLU A 24 -7.72 14.02 -10.83
N GLU A 25 -8.65 13.19 -11.31
CA GLU A 25 -8.60 11.75 -11.08
C GLU A 25 -7.49 11.13 -11.94
N LEU A 26 -6.51 10.47 -11.30
CA LEU A 26 -5.47 9.72 -12.01
C LEU A 26 -5.90 8.28 -12.30
N GLY A 27 -6.73 7.71 -11.43
CA GLY A 27 -7.39 6.44 -11.69
C GLY A 27 -7.84 5.71 -10.43
N GLU A 28 -8.60 4.64 -10.67
CA GLU A 28 -9.20 3.79 -9.65
C GLU A 28 -8.47 2.47 -9.51
N MET A 29 -8.33 2.01 -8.27
CA MET A 29 -7.80 0.70 -7.94
C MET A 29 -8.71 -0.40 -8.49
N PRO A 30 -8.19 -1.40 -9.21
CA PRO A 30 -8.98 -2.53 -9.67
C PRO A 30 -9.70 -3.25 -8.52
N ALA A 31 -10.96 -3.65 -8.75
CA ALA A 31 -11.80 -4.36 -7.77
C ALA A 31 -11.12 -5.59 -7.14
N ALA A 32 -10.31 -6.31 -7.91
CA ALA A 32 -9.56 -7.47 -7.43
C ALA A 32 -8.50 -7.13 -6.38
N LEU A 33 -7.98 -5.90 -6.36
CA LEU A 33 -6.97 -5.44 -5.40
C LEU A 33 -7.59 -4.77 -4.17
N ILE A 34 -8.80 -4.23 -4.30
CA ILE A 34 -9.53 -3.61 -3.18
C ILE A 34 -9.75 -4.63 -2.04
N GLN A 35 -10.03 -5.89 -2.36
CA GLN A 35 -10.19 -6.95 -1.36
C GLN A 35 -8.92 -7.21 -0.54
N LYS A 36 -7.74 -6.93 -1.11
CA LYS A 36 -6.45 -7.16 -0.45
C LYS A 36 -6.12 -6.10 0.61
N VAL A 37 -6.73 -4.92 0.51
CA VAL A 37 -6.58 -3.83 1.50
C VAL A 37 -7.78 -3.71 2.45
N LYS A 38 -8.81 -4.56 2.28
CA LYS A 38 -9.96 -4.67 3.20
C LYS A 38 -9.61 -5.51 4.42
N SER A 39 -9.87 -4.99 5.63
CA SER A 39 -9.91 -5.79 6.85
C SER A 39 -11.14 -6.69 6.83
N GLU A 40 -10.97 -7.91 7.35
CA GLU A 40 -12.05 -8.89 7.47
C GLU A 40 -13.05 -8.53 8.57
N THR A 41 -12.59 -7.82 9.60
CA THR A 41 -13.39 -7.51 10.79
C THR A 41 -14.09 -6.15 10.70
N TYR A 42 -13.49 -5.19 10.01
CA TYR A 42 -13.94 -3.78 10.02
C TYR A 42 -14.05 -3.14 8.62
N GLY A 43 -13.99 -3.92 7.54
CA GLY A 43 -13.92 -3.35 6.18
C GLY A 43 -12.60 -2.58 5.97
N VAL A 44 -12.59 -1.47 5.24
CA VAL A 44 -11.38 -0.62 5.14
C VAL A 44 -11.40 0.42 6.26
N SER A 45 -11.11 0.01 7.50
CA SER A 45 -11.04 0.97 8.62
C SER A 45 -9.81 1.88 8.52
N SER A 46 -8.70 1.37 7.96
CA SER A 46 -7.48 2.12 7.70
C SER A 46 -6.57 1.39 6.69
N ILE A 47 -5.95 2.14 5.79
CA ILE A 47 -4.92 1.67 4.86
C ILE A 47 -3.63 2.38 5.21
N SER A 48 -2.57 1.63 5.48
CA SER A 48 -1.23 2.18 5.57
C SER A 48 -0.72 2.44 4.16
N VAL A 49 -0.23 3.67 3.93
CA VAL A 49 0.32 4.07 2.64
C VAL A 49 1.75 4.54 2.81
N CYS A 50 2.65 4.05 1.96
CA CYS A 50 4.01 4.55 1.84
C CYS A 50 4.31 4.95 0.39
N LEU A 51 5.06 6.02 0.21
CA LEU A 51 5.39 6.60 -1.09
C LEU A 51 6.90 6.69 -1.24
N ALA A 52 7.45 6.16 -2.34
CA ALA A 52 8.86 6.30 -2.70
C ALA A 52 9.00 6.51 -4.21
N GLY A 53 9.58 7.64 -4.61
CA GLY A 53 9.69 8.01 -6.02
C GLY A 53 8.32 7.96 -6.70
N ASP A 54 8.25 7.22 -7.82
CA ASP A 54 7.04 7.04 -8.63
C ASP A 54 6.21 5.82 -8.18
N TYR A 55 6.27 5.43 -6.91
CA TYR A 55 5.51 4.29 -6.39
C TYR A 55 4.75 4.61 -5.11
N ALA A 56 3.50 4.15 -5.05
CA ALA A 56 2.69 4.06 -3.83
C ALA A 56 2.50 2.60 -3.45
N TYR A 57 2.61 2.32 -2.16
CA TYR A 57 2.40 1.00 -1.60
C TYR A 57 1.37 1.09 -0.49
N MET A 58 0.44 0.14 -0.49
CA MET A 58 -0.73 0.11 0.35
C MET A 58 -0.85 -1.25 1.02
N SER A 59 -1.14 -1.25 2.31
CA SER A 59 -1.43 -2.47 3.07
C SER A 59 -2.56 -2.23 4.06
N LYS A 60 -3.16 -3.32 4.54
CA LYS A 60 -4.00 -3.25 5.73
C LYS A 60 -3.15 -2.68 6.88
N SER A 61 -3.75 -1.84 7.72
CA SER A 61 -3.03 -1.24 8.87
C SER A 61 -2.81 -2.22 10.05
N SER A 62 -3.13 -3.52 9.89
CA SER A 62 -2.91 -4.55 10.90
C SER A 62 -1.47 -5.04 10.93
N GLU A 63 -1.03 -5.57 12.06
CA GLU A 63 0.35 -6.02 12.31
C GLU A 63 0.84 -7.13 11.35
N MET A 64 -0.08 -7.81 10.63
CA MET A 64 0.24 -8.83 9.64
C MET A 64 -0.57 -8.60 8.36
N ALA A 65 -0.08 -7.71 7.49
CA ALA A 65 -0.65 -7.56 6.15
C ALA A 65 -0.16 -8.72 5.26
N GLU A 66 -1.05 -9.64 4.88
CA GLU A 66 -0.74 -10.79 4.03
C GLU A 66 -0.40 -10.44 2.58
N GLU A 67 -0.86 -9.28 2.10
CA GLU A 67 -0.58 -8.77 0.77
C GLU A 67 -0.29 -7.27 0.82
N ILE A 68 0.64 -6.85 -0.03
CA ILE A 68 0.97 -5.46 -0.30
C ILE A 68 0.46 -5.12 -1.69
N VAL A 69 -0.33 -4.06 -1.80
CA VAL A 69 -0.82 -3.53 -3.09
C VAL A 69 0.10 -2.38 -3.50
N GLY A 70 0.63 -2.45 -4.71
CA GLY A 70 1.48 -1.42 -5.28
C GLY A 70 0.82 -0.70 -6.45
N CYS A 71 1.19 0.56 -6.62
CA CYS A 71 0.80 1.40 -7.75
C CYS A 71 2.01 2.21 -8.22
N GLU A 72 2.35 2.06 -9.50
CA GLU A 72 3.37 2.86 -10.18
C GLU A 72 2.71 4.05 -10.91
N PHE A 73 3.22 5.25 -10.67
CA PHE A 73 2.85 6.46 -11.40
C PHE A 73 3.68 6.53 -12.68
N LYS A 74 3.02 6.45 -13.83
CA LYS A 74 3.71 6.53 -15.11
C LYS A 74 3.89 7.98 -15.55
N ASN A 75 4.95 8.23 -16.31
CA ASN A 75 5.24 9.54 -16.91
C ASN A 75 4.13 10.04 -17.86
N ASP A 76 3.30 9.14 -18.40
CA ASP A 76 2.16 9.49 -19.27
C ASP A 76 0.88 9.84 -18.49
N GLY A 77 0.96 9.93 -17.15
CA GLY A 77 -0.18 10.20 -16.26
C GLY A 77 -1.00 8.96 -15.91
N GLY A 78 -0.64 7.78 -16.42
CA GLY A 78 -1.31 6.52 -16.09
C GLY A 78 -0.87 5.91 -14.76
N LEU A 79 -1.66 4.95 -14.29
CA LEU A 79 -1.36 4.14 -13.11
C LEU A 79 -1.16 2.68 -13.52
N ARG A 80 -0.13 2.02 -12.98
CA ARG A 80 0.02 0.56 -13.07
C ARG A 80 -0.12 -0.06 -11.69
N TRP A 81 -1.21 -0.79 -11.52
CA TRP A 81 -1.54 -1.50 -10.30
C TRP A 81 -0.98 -2.92 -10.29
N TRP A 82 -0.53 -3.37 -9.12
CA TRP A 82 -0.04 -4.74 -8.89
C TRP A 82 -0.18 -5.12 -7.41
N SER A 83 0.12 -6.36 -7.07
CA SER A 83 0.12 -6.84 -5.69
C SER A 83 1.16 -7.93 -5.47
N MET A 84 1.68 -8.04 -4.26
CA MET A 84 2.65 -9.04 -3.85
C MET A 84 2.26 -9.65 -2.51
N LYS A 85 2.45 -10.96 -2.37
CA LYS A 85 2.25 -11.67 -1.11
C LYS A 85 3.36 -11.33 -0.11
N ASN A 86 2.94 -11.13 1.13
CA ASN A 86 3.84 -11.08 2.28
C ASN A 86 4.03 -12.50 2.82
N GLU A 87 5.10 -13.16 2.37
CA GLU A 87 5.43 -14.53 2.80
C GLU A 87 5.65 -14.64 4.32
N ALA A 88 5.97 -13.54 5.02
CA ALA A 88 6.16 -13.53 6.47
C ALA A 88 4.86 -13.43 7.29
N ALA A 89 3.71 -13.17 6.66
CA ALA A 89 2.44 -13.02 7.37
C ALA A 89 1.69 -14.35 7.60
N GLY A 90 2.16 -15.47 7.05
CA GLY A 90 1.51 -16.78 7.20
C GLY A 90 2.09 -17.65 8.34
N ASP A 91 1.49 -18.83 8.54
CA ASP A 91 1.97 -19.87 9.48
C ASP A 91 3.36 -20.46 9.10
N GLY A 92 3.88 -20.06 7.93
CA GLY A 92 5.11 -20.54 7.34
C GLY A 92 6.34 -19.85 7.92
N ASN A 93 6.84 -20.39 9.02
CA ASN A 93 8.19 -20.16 9.53
C ASN A 93 8.43 -18.75 10.13
N ARG A 94 8.32 -18.64 11.46
CA ARG A 94 8.61 -17.44 12.28
C ARG A 94 9.99 -16.80 12.05
N SER A 95 10.85 -17.43 11.26
CA SER A 95 12.14 -16.92 10.82
C SER A 95 12.06 -15.96 9.63
N GLN A 96 10.92 -15.87 8.93
CA GLN A 96 10.74 -14.92 7.83
C GLN A 96 10.20 -13.59 8.36
N ARG A 97 10.85 -12.49 7.98
CA ARG A 97 10.45 -11.12 8.33
C ARG A 97 10.40 -10.31 7.04
N VAL A 98 9.27 -9.67 6.78
CA VAL A 98 9.15 -8.66 5.71
C VAL A 98 9.10 -7.29 6.36
N VAL A 99 10.07 -6.45 6.04
CA VAL A 99 10.05 -5.02 6.37
C VAL A 99 9.76 -4.28 5.08
N PHE A 100 8.63 -3.59 5.05
CA PHE A 100 8.27 -2.73 3.94
C PHE A 100 8.38 -1.27 4.39
N SER A 101 9.28 -0.51 3.78
CA SER A 101 9.50 0.90 4.07
C SER A 101 9.82 1.67 2.79
N CYS A 102 9.25 2.87 2.68
CA CYS A 102 9.64 3.85 1.69
C CYS A 102 10.64 4.80 2.33
N SER A 103 11.93 4.47 2.19
CA SER A 103 13.02 5.31 2.68
C SER A 103 14.24 5.08 1.79
N VAL A 104 15.13 6.07 1.73
CA VAL A 104 16.46 5.87 1.13
C VAL A 104 17.30 5.13 2.15
N ILE A 105 17.27 3.79 2.10
CA ILE A 105 17.93 2.91 3.07
C ILE A 105 19.21 2.36 2.42
N GLY A 106 20.37 2.55 3.05
CA GLY A 106 21.61 1.90 2.62
C GLY A 106 21.63 0.42 3.05
N LEU A 107 22.43 -0.41 2.36
CA LEU A 107 22.56 -1.84 2.71
C LEU A 107 22.97 -2.06 4.19
N GLY A 108 23.79 -1.16 4.74
CA GLY A 108 24.20 -1.21 6.15
C GLY A 108 23.07 -0.91 7.14
N ASP A 109 22.10 -0.09 6.77
CA ASP A 109 20.90 0.18 7.58
C ASP A 109 19.97 -1.03 7.59
N LEU A 110 19.82 -1.69 6.42
CA LEU A 110 19.06 -2.93 6.31
C LEU A 110 19.68 -4.04 7.18
N GLN A 111 21.00 -4.21 7.13
CA GLN A 111 21.71 -5.16 8.00
C GLN A 111 21.47 -4.86 9.48
N ARG A 112 21.56 -3.59 9.91
CA ARG A 112 21.28 -3.22 11.31
C ARG A 112 19.84 -3.53 11.72
N ALA A 113 18.86 -3.21 10.88
CA ALA A 113 17.45 -3.50 11.15
C ALA A 113 17.16 -5.00 11.23
N MET A 114 17.95 -5.83 10.53
CA MET A 114 17.86 -7.29 10.61
C MET A 114 18.65 -7.91 11.78
N LEU A 115 19.65 -7.21 12.32
CA LEU A 115 20.55 -7.69 13.38
C LEU A 115 20.20 -7.18 14.79
N LEU A 116 19.30 -6.20 14.91
CA LEU A 116 18.78 -5.74 16.20
C LEU A 116 17.73 -6.73 16.73
N GLU A 117 18.20 -7.68 17.53
CA GLU A 117 17.47 -8.38 18.60
C GLU A 117 17.98 -7.93 19.97
#